data_AF-A0AAD4BSI0-F1
#
_entry.id   AF-A0AAD4BSI0-F1
#
_cell.length_a   1.000
_cell.length_b   1.000
_cell.length_c   1.000
_cell.angle_alpha   90.00
_cell.angle_beta   90.00
_cell.angle_gamma   90.00
#
_symmetry.space_group_name_H-M   'P 1'
#
loop_
_entity.id
_entity.type
_entity.pdbx_description
1 polymer ?
#
loop_
_entity_poly.entity_id
_entity_poly.type
_entity_poly.pdbx_seq_one_letter_code
_entity_poly.pdbx_strand_id
1 'polypeptide(L)'
;MRGYLAFPPPTYSASTSVLPLKVAEATSACATWGNRQGFHDKGQPEDGGSAEQAMEGERRKRRDCERTLSERSEIEWVRAGGVLRDAFGRRDKGRTERIRQDLKVQDVERERTARWEAYEARWRAMQSSMAPIGFVEFPWPLRVRVSSRDLSGLTRSAVSDFLLESLAVRTNTTTRRERIRSSLLRWHPDKMSLVLGRVVLDDLELVREGIHVVFSILKALQDAERTGTME
;
A
#
# COMPACT_ATOMS: atom_id res chain seq x y z
N MET A 1 -21.31 34.64 -6.69
CA MET A 1 -20.54 34.42 -7.94
C MET A 1 -20.14 32.96 -7.97
N ARG A 2 -20.72 32.17 -8.89
CA ARG A 2 -20.46 30.73 -9.06
C ARG A 2 -19.28 30.57 -10.02
N GLY A 3 -18.16 30.03 -9.53
CA GLY A 3 -17.05 29.57 -10.37
C GLY A 3 -17.18 28.08 -10.60
N TYR A 4 -17.69 27.68 -11.77
CA TYR A 4 -17.62 26.30 -12.23
C TYR A 4 -16.23 26.06 -12.82
N LEU A 5 -15.46 25.17 -12.19
CA LEU A 5 -14.26 24.59 -12.79
C LEU A 5 -14.72 23.62 -13.89
N ALA A 6 -14.61 24.06 -15.13
CA ALA A 6 -14.92 23.26 -16.31
C ALA A 6 -13.79 22.25 -16.56
N PHE A 7 -14.06 20.97 -16.26
CA PHE A 7 -13.31 19.85 -16.83
C PHE A 7 -13.74 19.65 -18.29
N PRO A 8 -12.82 19.40 -19.23
CA PRO A 8 -13.18 19.10 -20.61
C PRO A 8 -13.93 17.76 -20.71
N PRO A 9 -14.97 17.64 -21.56
CA PRO A 9 -15.72 16.40 -21.70
C PRO A 9 -14.91 15.30 -22.39
N PRO A 10 -15.12 14.02 -22.03
CA PRO A 10 -14.52 12.89 -22.72
C PRO A 10 -15.14 12.72 -24.10
N THR A 11 -14.32 12.68 -25.15
CA THR A 11 -14.74 12.30 -26.50
C THR A 11 -14.92 10.78 -26.54
N TYR A 12 -16.17 10.32 -26.37
CA TYR A 12 -16.53 8.93 -26.64
C TYR A 12 -16.90 8.77 -28.12
N SER A 13 -16.12 7.94 -28.82
CA SER A 13 -16.48 7.42 -30.14
C SER A 13 -17.68 6.49 -30.01
N ALA A 14 -18.67 6.69 -30.89
CA ALA A 14 -19.83 5.84 -31.01
C ALA A 14 -19.43 4.46 -31.55
N SER A 15 -19.86 3.40 -30.87
CA SER A 15 -20.16 2.13 -31.52
C SER A 15 -21.33 1.46 -30.81
N THR A 16 -22.41 1.41 -31.57
CA THR A 16 -23.71 0.81 -31.32
C THR A 16 -23.60 -0.69 -31.08
N SER A 17 -24.24 -1.20 -30.03
CA SER A 17 -24.69 -2.59 -29.96
C SER A 17 -25.80 -2.71 -28.92
N VAL A 18 -27.02 -2.76 -29.43
CA VAL A 18 -28.30 -2.99 -28.76
C VAL A 18 -28.33 -4.41 -28.19
N LEU A 19 -28.86 -4.62 -26.98
CA LEU A 19 -29.85 -5.67 -26.68
C LEU A 19 -30.52 -5.44 -25.29
N PRO A 20 -31.77 -5.90 -25.10
CA PRO A 20 -32.67 -5.46 -24.03
C PRO A 20 -32.75 -6.48 -22.88
N LEU A 21 -33.09 -6.05 -21.66
CA LEU A 21 -33.61 -6.99 -20.66
C LEU A 21 -34.58 -6.34 -19.66
N LYS A 22 -35.85 -6.76 -19.83
CA LYS A 22 -36.89 -7.09 -18.83
C LYS A 22 -37.13 -6.13 -17.66
N VAL A 23 -38.21 -5.38 -17.84
CA VAL A 23 -39.13 -4.89 -16.80
C VAL A 23 -39.68 -6.07 -15.98
N ALA A 24 -39.62 -5.96 -14.66
CA ALA A 24 -40.49 -6.69 -13.74
C ALA A 24 -40.94 -5.71 -12.65
N GLU A 25 -42.25 -5.67 -12.47
CA GLU A 25 -43.04 -4.75 -11.68
C GLU A 25 -42.89 -4.90 -10.16
N ALA A 26 -43.16 -3.75 -9.54
CA ALA A 26 -43.69 -3.49 -8.20
C ALA A 26 -44.37 -4.65 -7.43
N THR A 27 -44.00 -4.74 -6.15
CA THR A 27 -44.88 -5.05 -5.01
C THR A 27 -44.37 -4.24 -3.82
N SER A 28 -45.02 -3.15 -3.42
CA SER A 28 -46.16 -3.12 -2.49
C SER A 28 -45.86 -3.78 -1.14
N ALA A 29 -45.60 -2.96 -0.12
CA ALA A 29 -45.91 -3.26 1.28
C ALA A 29 -45.97 -1.95 2.07
N CYS A 30 -47.09 -1.24 1.92
CA CYS A 30 -47.58 -0.28 2.90
C CYS A 30 -48.41 -1.09 3.91
N ALA A 31 -47.95 -1.15 5.16
CA ALA A 31 -48.66 -1.72 6.30
C ALA A 31 -48.00 -1.07 7.53
N THR A 32 -48.65 -0.50 8.53
CA THR A 32 -50.03 -0.67 9.02
C THR A 32 -50.36 0.56 9.87
N TRP A 33 -51.54 1.15 9.67
CA TRP A 33 -52.14 2.05 10.65
C TRP A 33 -52.71 1.25 11.82
N GLY A 34 -52.20 1.50 13.03
CA GLY A 34 -52.74 0.99 14.28
C GLY A 34 -52.88 2.12 15.28
N ASN A 35 -54.09 2.68 15.37
CA ASN A 35 -54.50 3.71 16.30
C ASN A 35 -54.79 3.07 17.68
N ARG A 36 -54.15 3.53 18.78
CA ARG A 36 -54.81 3.56 20.10
C ARG A 36 -54.16 4.52 21.10
N GLN A 37 -55.04 5.32 21.68
CA GLN A 37 -54.85 6.35 22.70
C GLN A 37 -54.34 5.80 24.03
N GLY A 38 -53.49 6.59 24.69
CA GLY A 38 -53.10 6.47 26.09
C GLY A 38 -52.35 7.72 26.52
N PHE A 39 -53.05 8.61 27.24
CA PHE A 39 -52.59 9.88 27.80
C PHE A 39 -51.89 9.65 29.17
N HIS A 40 -51.09 10.64 29.64
CA HIS A 40 -50.26 10.71 30.87
C HIS A 40 -48.82 10.18 30.71
N ASP A 41 -47.74 10.83 31.18
CA ASP A 41 -47.53 12.01 32.02
C ASP A 41 -46.06 12.48 31.83
N LYS A 42 -45.83 13.75 32.15
CA LYS A 42 -44.59 14.52 32.35
C LYS A 42 -43.21 13.87 32.13
N GLY A 43 -42.46 14.52 31.24
CA GLY A 43 -40.99 14.57 31.24
C GLY A 43 -40.51 15.37 30.05
N GLN A 44 -40.21 16.66 30.25
CA GLN A 44 -39.58 17.50 29.23
C GLN A 44 -38.31 16.83 28.70
N PRO A 45 -38.15 16.63 27.38
CA PRO A 45 -36.83 16.45 26.80
C PRO A 45 -36.27 17.85 26.53
N GLU A 46 -35.49 18.37 27.48
CA GLU A 46 -34.43 19.34 27.18
C GLU A 46 -33.39 18.63 26.29
N ASP A 47 -33.71 18.45 25.01
CA ASP A 47 -32.78 17.85 24.02
C ASP A 47 -32.87 18.54 22.65
N GLY A 48 -33.21 19.84 22.65
CA GLY A 48 -33.14 20.70 21.46
C GLY A 48 -31.71 20.91 20.95
N GLY A 49 -30.71 20.67 21.80
CA GLY A 49 -29.29 20.78 21.44
C GLY A 49 -28.80 19.68 20.49
N SER A 50 -29.36 18.46 20.57
CA SER A 50 -28.84 17.31 19.81
C SER A 50 -29.13 17.36 18.30
N ALA A 51 -30.28 17.93 17.90
CA ALA A 51 -30.66 18.01 16.48
C ALA A 51 -29.89 19.11 15.72
N GLU A 52 -29.69 20.28 16.31
CA GLU A 52 -28.89 21.36 15.72
C GLU A 52 -27.40 20.99 15.66
N GLN A 53 -26.87 20.33 16.71
CA GLN A 53 -25.50 19.82 16.72
C GLN A 53 -25.27 18.73 15.66
N ALA A 54 -26.26 17.87 15.41
CA ALA A 54 -26.20 16.88 14.34
C ALA A 54 -26.17 17.55 12.95
N MET A 55 -26.99 18.58 12.73
CA MET A 55 -27.07 19.30 11.46
C MET A 55 -25.78 20.11 11.17
N GLU A 56 -25.20 20.78 12.17
CA GLU A 56 -23.91 21.47 12.02
C GLU A 56 -22.76 20.47 11.79
N GLY A 57 -22.80 19.32 12.47
CA GLY A 57 -21.86 18.22 12.23
C GLY A 57 -21.90 17.72 10.77
N GLU A 58 -23.09 17.60 10.19
CA GLU A 58 -23.26 17.19 8.79
C GLU A 58 -22.79 18.26 7.80
N ARG A 59 -23.06 19.55 8.08
CA ARG A 59 -22.54 20.69 7.29
C ARG A 59 -21.02 20.78 7.32
N ARG A 60 -20.40 20.42 8.45
CA ARG A 60 -18.94 20.33 8.58
C ARG A 60 -18.39 19.17 7.76
N LYS A 61 -18.96 17.97 7.91
CA LYS A 61 -18.58 16.78 7.10
C LYS A 61 -18.68 17.06 5.61
N ARG A 62 -19.76 17.72 5.14
CA ARG A 62 -19.93 18.07 3.73
C ARG A 62 -18.82 19.00 3.21
N ARG A 63 -18.46 20.05 3.97
CA ARG A 63 -17.37 20.96 3.61
C ARG A 63 -16.02 20.24 3.55
N ASP A 64 -15.78 19.30 4.46
CA ASP A 64 -14.56 18.50 4.48
C ASP A 64 -14.52 17.50 3.30
N CYS A 65 -15.65 16.88 2.95
CA CYS A 65 -15.78 16.04 1.75
C CYS A 65 -15.52 16.83 0.46
N GLU A 66 -16.08 18.04 0.32
CA GLU A 66 -15.87 18.89 -0.85
C GLU A 66 -14.39 19.33 -0.98
N ARG A 67 -13.73 19.65 0.15
CA ARG A 67 -12.30 19.99 0.17
C ARG A 67 -11.42 18.82 -0.26
N THR A 68 -11.65 17.63 0.31
CA THR A 68 -10.86 16.43 -0.02
C THR A 68 -11.03 15.99 -1.46
N LEU A 69 -12.23 16.15 -2.04
CA LEU A 69 -12.47 15.90 -3.46
C LEU A 69 -11.71 16.89 -4.35
N SER A 70 -11.70 18.18 -3.99
CA SER A 70 -10.94 19.20 -4.73
C SER A 70 -9.44 18.87 -4.71
N GLU A 71 -8.88 18.57 -3.55
CA GLU A 71 -7.46 18.20 -3.41
C GLU A 71 -7.10 16.94 -4.21
N ARG A 72 -7.95 15.91 -4.17
CA ARG A 72 -7.76 14.68 -4.97
C ARG A 72 -7.78 14.99 -6.46
N SER A 73 -8.72 15.80 -6.92
CA SER A 73 -8.84 16.16 -8.34
C SER A 73 -7.62 16.95 -8.85
N GLU A 74 -7.02 17.79 -8.01
CA GLU A 74 -5.80 18.51 -8.35
C GLU A 74 -4.59 17.57 -8.47
N ILE A 75 -4.44 16.64 -7.53
CA ILE A 75 -3.36 15.64 -7.57
C ILE A 75 -3.53 14.74 -8.80
N GLU A 76 -4.74 14.27 -9.08
CA GLU A 76 -5.05 13.45 -10.26
C GLU A 76 -4.79 14.22 -11.56
N TRP A 77 -5.17 15.49 -11.63
CA TRP A 77 -4.88 16.34 -12.78
C TRP A 77 -3.39 16.49 -13.03
N VAL A 78 -2.58 16.71 -11.99
CA VAL A 78 -1.13 16.80 -12.11
C VAL A 78 -0.52 15.44 -12.49
N ARG A 79 -1.04 14.33 -11.93
CA ARG A 79 -0.63 12.97 -12.30
C ARG A 79 -0.90 12.66 -13.78
N ALA A 80 -2.00 13.16 -14.33
CA ALA A 80 -2.33 13.05 -15.76
C ALA A 80 -1.49 13.97 -16.67
N GLY A 81 -0.54 14.74 -16.12
CA GLY A 81 0.33 15.65 -16.86
C GLY A 81 -0.18 17.10 -16.94
N GLY A 82 -1.28 17.41 -16.27
CA GLY A 82 -1.87 18.74 -16.22
C GLY A 82 -1.00 19.78 -15.50
N VAL A 83 -1.34 21.06 -15.72
CA VAL A 83 -0.76 22.20 -15.00
C VAL A 83 -1.90 22.91 -14.25
N LEU A 84 -1.70 23.18 -12.96
CA LEU A 84 -2.68 23.87 -12.14
C LEU A 84 -2.78 25.35 -12.53
N ARG A 85 -3.97 25.91 -12.33
CA ARG A 85 -4.25 27.33 -12.58
C ARG A 85 -4.62 28.02 -11.28
N ASP A 86 -4.14 29.25 -11.12
CA ASP A 86 -4.54 30.13 -10.01
C ASP A 86 -5.97 30.65 -10.21
N ALA A 87 -6.49 31.36 -9.21
CA ALA A 87 -7.82 32.00 -9.29
C ALA A 87 -7.94 33.04 -10.43
N PHE A 88 -6.82 33.48 -11.00
CA PHE A 88 -6.73 34.41 -12.11
C PHE A 88 -6.51 33.71 -13.47
N GLY A 89 -6.55 32.37 -13.51
CA GLY A 89 -6.38 31.56 -14.71
C GLY A 89 -4.92 31.40 -15.20
N ARG A 90 -3.94 31.96 -14.48
CA ARG A 90 -2.51 31.84 -14.77
C ARG A 90 -1.99 30.48 -14.33
N ARG A 91 -0.97 29.96 -15.03
CA ARG A 91 -0.36 28.67 -14.71
C ARG A 91 0.46 28.77 -13.42
N ASP A 92 0.03 28.04 -12.40
CA ASP A 92 0.76 27.93 -11.14
C ASP A 92 1.83 26.84 -11.25
N LYS A 93 3.01 27.25 -11.75
CA LYS A 93 4.16 26.36 -11.87
C LYS A 93 4.68 25.89 -10.51
N GLY A 94 4.62 26.75 -9.49
CA GLY A 94 5.14 26.44 -8.16
C GLY A 94 4.34 25.34 -7.47
N ARG A 95 3.01 25.46 -7.46
CA ARG A 95 2.11 24.46 -6.88
C ARG A 95 2.15 23.14 -7.67
N THR A 96 2.16 23.23 -9.00
CA THR A 96 2.28 22.04 -9.85
C THR A 96 3.59 21.29 -9.60
N GLU A 97 4.73 21.99 -9.50
CA GLU A 97 6.02 21.35 -9.29
C GLU A 97 6.15 20.71 -7.90
N ARG A 98 5.61 21.35 -6.85
CA ARG A 98 5.53 20.74 -5.51
C ARG A 98 4.75 19.42 -5.55
N ILE A 99 3.57 19.42 -6.15
CA ILE A 99 2.75 18.19 -6.28
C ILE A 99 3.49 17.12 -7.11
N ARG A 100 4.21 17.51 -8.17
CA ARG A 100 5.04 16.55 -8.94
C ARG A 100 6.17 15.97 -8.11
N GLN A 101 6.85 16.78 -7.31
CA GLN A 101 7.92 16.32 -6.43
C GLN A 101 7.38 15.35 -5.39
N ASP A 102 6.25 15.69 -4.76
CA ASP A 102 5.58 14.81 -3.80
C ASP A 102 5.14 13.49 -4.45
N LEU A 103 4.57 13.53 -5.67
CA LEU A 103 4.20 12.34 -6.42
C LEU A 103 5.42 11.47 -6.75
N LYS A 104 6.55 12.06 -7.17
CA LYS A 104 7.79 11.32 -7.43
C LYS A 104 8.29 10.61 -6.17
N VAL A 105 8.26 11.27 -5.02
CA VAL A 105 8.65 10.65 -3.74
C VAL A 105 7.70 9.49 -3.40
N GLN A 106 6.40 9.70 -3.53
CA GLN A 106 5.39 8.65 -3.28
C GLN A 106 5.53 7.45 -4.22
N ASP A 107 5.85 7.68 -5.49
CA ASP A 107 6.03 6.60 -6.45
C ASP A 107 7.26 5.75 -6.09
N VAL A 108 8.38 6.39 -5.73
CA VAL A 108 9.57 5.68 -5.22
C VAL A 108 9.24 4.90 -3.93
N GLU A 109 8.53 5.50 -2.98
CA GLU A 109 8.11 4.81 -1.74
C GLU A 109 7.19 3.61 -2.04
N ARG A 110 6.27 3.76 -3.00
CA ARG A 110 5.37 2.69 -3.42
C ARG A 110 6.15 1.54 -4.06
N GLU A 111 7.12 1.83 -4.93
CA GLU A 111 7.97 0.80 -5.53
C GLU A 111 8.76 0.01 -4.49
N ARG A 112 9.34 0.70 -3.50
CA ARG A 112 10.05 0.06 -2.38
C ARG A 112 9.13 -0.85 -1.58
N THR A 113 7.93 -0.36 -1.26
CA THR A 113 6.92 -1.12 -0.51
C THR A 113 6.43 -2.34 -1.29
N ALA A 114 6.08 -2.17 -2.57
CA ALA A 114 5.64 -3.26 -3.44
C ALA A 114 6.72 -4.35 -3.59
N ARG A 115 7.98 -3.95 -3.69
CA ARG A 115 9.12 -4.89 -3.77
C ARG A 115 9.26 -5.71 -2.48
N TRP A 116 9.15 -5.06 -1.33
CA TRP A 116 9.17 -5.73 -0.03
C TRP A 116 7.99 -6.69 0.14
N GLU A 117 6.78 -6.25 -0.21
CA GLU A 117 5.57 -7.07 -0.15
C GLU A 117 5.66 -8.29 -1.07
N ALA A 118 6.20 -8.13 -2.28
CA ALA A 118 6.44 -9.23 -3.19
C ALA A 118 7.45 -10.24 -2.63
N TYR A 119 8.48 -9.80 -1.91
CA TYR A 119 9.41 -10.67 -1.21
C TYR A 119 8.73 -11.44 -0.08
N GLU A 120 7.97 -10.75 0.78
CA GLU A 120 7.21 -11.41 1.86
C GLU A 120 6.15 -12.38 1.32
N ALA A 121 5.51 -12.05 0.19
CA ALA A 121 4.56 -12.94 -0.47
C ALA A 121 5.23 -14.24 -0.94
N ARG A 122 6.42 -14.16 -1.55
CA ARG A 122 7.21 -15.35 -1.91
C ARG A 122 7.61 -16.16 -0.68
N TRP A 123 8.05 -15.48 0.38
CA TRP A 123 8.42 -16.14 1.64
C TRP A 123 7.22 -16.89 2.25
N ARG A 124 6.03 -16.30 2.20
CA ARG A 124 4.78 -16.94 2.65
C ARG A 124 4.40 -18.12 1.75
N ALA A 125 4.44 -17.95 0.42
CA ALA A 125 4.12 -19.00 -0.53
C ALA A 125 5.03 -20.23 -0.38
N MET A 126 6.34 -20.01 -0.18
CA MET A 126 7.33 -21.05 0.11
C MET A 126 7.04 -21.80 1.42
N GLN A 127 6.63 -21.08 2.47
CA GLN A 127 6.33 -21.70 3.76
C GLN A 127 5.03 -22.50 3.73
N SER A 128 4.02 -22.04 2.99
CA SER A 128 2.74 -22.75 2.85
C SER A 128 2.82 -23.94 1.89
N SER A 129 3.72 -23.90 0.91
CA SER A 129 3.84 -24.95 -0.10
C SER A 129 4.79 -26.06 0.35
N MET A 130 4.43 -27.32 0.09
CA MET A 130 5.32 -28.48 0.25
C MET A 130 6.00 -28.89 -1.07
N ALA A 131 5.82 -28.10 -2.14
CA ALA A 131 6.42 -28.39 -3.43
C ALA A 131 7.96 -28.31 -3.37
N PRO A 132 8.67 -29.06 -4.24
CA PRO A 132 10.11 -28.94 -4.39
C PRO A 132 10.51 -27.51 -4.77
N ILE A 133 11.55 -26.98 -4.14
CA ILE A 133 12.02 -25.62 -4.36
C ILE A 133 13.39 -25.67 -5.04
N GLY A 134 13.51 -25.01 -6.20
CA GLY A 134 14.81 -24.78 -6.85
C GLY A 134 15.49 -23.52 -6.33
N PHE A 135 16.77 -23.35 -6.68
CA PHE A 135 17.57 -22.19 -6.27
C PHE A 135 17.00 -20.85 -6.74
N VAL A 136 16.44 -20.80 -7.96
CA VAL A 136 15.83 -19.60 -8.56
C VAL A 136 14.52 -19.19 -7.88
N GLU A 137 13.74 -20.17 -7.42
CA GLU A 137 12.49 -19.93 -6.70
C GLU A 137 12.71 -19.60 -5.23
N PHE A 138 13.93 -19.82 -4.73
CA PHE A 138 14.31 -19.44 -3.38
C PHE A 138 14.29 -17.89 -3.26
N PRO A 139 13.55 -17.28 -2.33
CA PRO A 139 13.34 -15.84 -2.34
C PRO A 139 14.51 -15.08 -1.69
N TRP A 140 15.65 -15.07 -2.36
CA TRP A 140 16.84 -14.32 -1.95
C TRP A 140 16.51 -12.85 -1.64
N PRO A 141 17.18 -12.24 -0.62
CA PRO A 141 16.94 -10.86 -0.20
C PRO A 141 17.63 -9.89 -1.17
N LEU A 142 17.19 -9.89 -2.42
CA LEU A 142 17.74 -9.13 -3.53
C LEU A 142 16.65 -8.32 -4.23
N ARG A 143 17.05 -7.18 -4.80
CA ARG A 143 16.15 -6.31 -5.57
C ARG A 143 15.62 -6.99 -6.83
N VAL A 144 16.52 -7.69 -7.52
CA VAL A 144 16.24 -8.44 -8.75
C VAL A 144 16.23 -9.91 -8.42
N ARG A 145 15.29 -10.66 -8.99
CA ARG A 145 15.28 -12.11 -8.85
C ARG A 145 16.53 -12.70 -9.50
N VAL A 146 17.03 -13.75 -8.89
CA VAL A 146 18.16 -14.50 -9.42
C VAL A 146 17.67 -15.34 -10.59
N SER A 147 18.23 -15.13 -11.78
CA SER A 147 17.83 -15.87 -13.00
C SER A 147 18.75 -17.06 -13.31
N SER A 148 19.93 -17.12 -12.69
CA SER A 148 20.97 -18.13 -12.91
C SER A 148 21.38 -18.79 -11.61
N ARG A 149 21.97 -19.99 -11.66
CA ARG A 149 22.46 -20.72 -10.48
C ARG A 149 23.80 -20.15 -10.00
N ASP A 150 23.81 -18.90 -9.54
CA ASP A 150 25.01 -18.18 -9.10
C ASP A 150 24.76 -17.39 -7.81
N LEU A 151 25.80 -17.36 -6.96
CA LEU A 151 25.85 -16.67 -5.68
C LEU A 151 26.52 -15.28 -5.77
N SER A 152 27.13 -14.93 -6.91
CA SER A 152 27.85 -13.67 -7.10
C SER A 152 27.01 -12.42 -6.79
N GLY A 153 25.68 -12.50 -6.98
CA GLY A 153 24.75 -11.42 -6.67
C GLY A 153 24.46 -11.21 -5.18
N LEU A 154 24.80 -12.17 -4.31
CA LEU A 154 24.58 -12.10 -2.86
C LEU A 154 25.71 -11.33 -2.16
N THR A 155 25.92 -10.08 -2.55
CA THR A 155 26.91 -9.21 -1.93
C THR A 155 26.36 -8.51 -0.68
N ARG A 156 27.26 -8.06 0.19
CA ARG A 156 26.89 -7.30 1.41
C ARG A 156 26.01 -6.10 1.07
N SER A 157 26.40 -5.33 0.05
CA SER A 157 25.67 -4.14 -0.40
C SER A 157 24.30 -4.49 -0.97
N ALA A 158 24.20 -5.48 -1.85
CA ALA A 158 22.92 -5.85 -2.46
C ALA A 158 21.88 -6.29 -1.41
N VAL A 159 22.31 -7.10 -0.44
CA VAL A 159 21.46 -7.59 0.65
C VAL A 159 21.11 -6.47 1.63
N SER A 160 22.09 -5.66 2.04
CA SER A 160 21.83 -4.54 2.95
C SER A 160 20.88 -3.52 2.33
N ASP A 161 21.12 -3.15 1.07
CA ASP A 161 20.32 -2.17 0.36
C ASP A 161 18.88 -2.65 0.22
N PHE A 162 18.67 -3.92 -0.11
CA PHE A 162 17.32 -4.48 -0.22
C PHE A 162 16.58 -4.48 1.12
N LEU A 163 17.21 -4.99 2.19
CA LEU A 163 16.55 -5.13 3.50
C LEU A 163 16.25 -3.78 4.14
N LEU A 164 17.15 -2.81 3.96
CA LEU A 164 17.11 -1.50 4.61
C LEU A 164 16.37 -0.45 3.77
N GLU A 165 16.25 -0.64 2.46
CA GLU A 165 15.48 0.26 1.59
C GLU A 165 14.02 0.40 2.04
N SER A 166 13.42 -0.68 2.53
CA SER A 166 12.05 -0.67 3.06
C SER A 166 11.88 0.26 4.28
N LEU A 167 12.96 0.55 5.02
CA LEU A 167 12.95 1.43 6.19
C LEU A 167 12.93 2.91 5.80
N ALA A 168 13.33 3.24 4.56
CA ALA A 168 13.34 4.61 4.07
C ALA A 168 11.94 5.12 3.68
N VAL A 169 10.90 4.28 3.82
CA VAL A 169 9.49 4.67 3.60
C VAL A 169 8.97 5.35 4.85
N ARG A 170 8.36 6.54 4.71
CA ARG A 170 7.91 7.37 5.85
C ARG A 170 6.95 6.68 6.82
N THR A 171 6.21 5.66 6.37
CA THR A 171 5.23 4.91 7.17
C THR A 171 5.83 3.75 7.95
N ASN A 172 7.13 3.47 7.81
CA ASN A 172 7.75 2.32 8.44
C ASN A 172 8.01 2.56 9.93
N THR A 173 7.46 1.70 10.78
CA THR A 173 7.62 1.74 12.25
C THR A 173 8.77 0.84 12.74
N THR A 174 9.34 0.01 11.87
CA THR A 174 10.40 -0.92 12.25
C THR A 174 11.75 -0.20 12.27
N THR A 175 12.53 -0.44 13.31
CA THR A 175 13.89 0.09 13.38
C THR A 175 14.84 -0.79 12.57
N ARG A 176 15.95 -0.20 12.12
CA ARG A 176 17.04 -0.92 11.45
C ARG A 176 17.53 -2.14 12.24
N ARG A 177 17.76 -1.95 13.54
CA ARG A 177 18.15 -3.03 14.46
C ARG A 177 17.12 -4.16 14.50
N GLU A 178 15.83 -3.83 14.52
CA GLU A 178 14.76 -4.83 14.55
C GLU A 178 14.62 -5.57 13.21
N ARG A 179 14.81 -4.86 12.10
CA ARG A 179 14.82 -5.46 10.76
C ARG A 179 15.94 -6.49 10.60
N ILE A 180 17.15 -6.15 11.06
CA ILE A 180 18.30 -7.04 11.02
C ILE A 180 18.08 -8.25 11.94
N ARG A 181 17.60 -8.03 13.18
CA ARG A 181 17.31 -9.11 14.13
C ARG A 181 16.27 -10.10 13.57
N SER A 182 15.15 -9.60 13.06
CA SER A 182 14.09 -10.43 12.48
C SER A 182 14.58 -11.21 11.25
N SER A 183 15.44 -10.60 10.43
CA SER A 183 16.07 -11.27 9.28
C SER A 183 17.05 -12.36 9.73
N LEU A 184 17.89 -12.11 10.73
CA LEU A 184 18.81 -13.11 11.30
C LEU A 184 18.07 -14.33 11.85
N LEU A 185 16.98 -14.10 12.60
CA LEU A 185 16.17 -15.19 13.15
C LEU A 185 15.45 -16.01 12.09
N ARG A 186 15.22 -15.42 10.92
CA ARG A 186 14.59 -16.08 9.77
C ARG A 186 15.61 -16.88 8.96
N TRP A 187 16.78 -16.31 8.71
CA TRP A 187 17.87 -16.92 7.94
C TRP A 187 18.80 -17.82 8.77
N HIS A 188 18.45 -18.09 10.03
CA HIS A 188 19.24 -18.97 10.89
C HIS A 188 19.31 -20.37 10.29
N PRO A 189 20.51 -21.00 10.20
CA PRO A 189 20.69 -22.29 9.53
C PRO A 189 19.76 -23.37 10.10
N ASP A 190 19.55 -23.39 11.42
CA ASP A 190 18.62 -24.33 12.08
C ASP A 190 17.20 -24.28 11.49
N LYS A 191 16.61 -23.09 11.33
CA LYS A 191 15.27 -22.95 10.74
C LYS A 191 15.26 -23.22 9.24
N MET A 192 16.37 -22.90 8.56
CA MET A 192 16.50 -23.14 7.14
C MET A 192 16.72 -24.62 6.81
N SER A 193 17.18 -25.45 7.75
CA SER A 193 17.29 -26.91 7.58
C SER A 193 15.96 -27.56 7.18
N LEU A 194 14.84 -27.07 7.72
CA LEU A 194 13.50 -27.55 7.36
C LEU A 194 13.13 -27.21 5.91
N VAL A 195 13.65 -26.09 5.40
CA VAL A 195 13.45 -25.68 4.00
C VAL A 195 14.38 -26.46 3.07
N LEU A 196 15.63 -26.69 3.48
CA LEU A 196 16.63 -27.46 2.72
C LEU A 196 16.17 -28.88 2.41
N GLY A 197 15.39 -29.52 3.30
CA GLY A 197 14.80 -30.84 3.03
C GLY A 197 13.81 -30.87 1.85
N ARG A 198 13.35 -29.71 1.37
CA ARG A 198 12.45 -29.56 0.21
C ARG A 198 13.18 -29.05 -1.04
N VAL A 199 14.46 -28.74 -0.94
CA VAL A 199 15.24 -28.22 -2.07
C VAL A 199 15.61 -29.38 -2.99
N VAL A 200 15.58 -29.13 -4.31
CA VAL A 200 16.04 -30.10 -5.31
C VAL A 200 17.48 -30.48 -5.03
N LEU A 201 17.82 -31.78 -5.09
CA LEU A 201 19.16 -32.28 -4.72
C LEU A 201 20.29 -31.55 -5.45
N ASP A 202 20.12 -31.26 -6.73
CA ASP A 202 21.10 -30.54 -7.54
C ASP A 202 21.38 -29.14 -7.00
N ASP A 203 20.38 -28.47 -6.40
CA ASP A 203 20.45 -27.11 -5.87
C ASP A 203 20.81 -27.06 -4.38
N LEU A 204 20.82 -28.19 -3.69
CA LEU A 204 20.90 -28.25 -2.22
C LEU A 204 22.16 -27.58 -1.69
N GLU A 205 23.32 -27.92 -2.25
CA GLU A 205 24.61 -27.36 -1.83
C GLU A 205 24.67 -25.85 -2.09
N LEU A 206 24.20 -25.43 -3.26
CA LEU A 206 24.20 -24.02 -3.67
C LEU A 206 23.26 -23.18 -2.79
N VAL A 207 22.06 -23.69 -2.48
CA VAL A 207 21.12 -23.01 -1.58
C VAL A 207 21.69 -22.96 -0.15
N ARG A 208 22.31 -24.06 0.32
CA ARG A 208 22.94 -24.10 1.65
C ARG A 208 24.07 -23.08 1.77
N GLU A 209 24.92 -22.99 0.77
CA GLU A 209 25.99 -21.99 0.71
C GLU A 209 25.40 -20.57 0.69
N GLY A 210 24.41 -20.31 -0.16
CA GLY A 210 23.72 -19.02 -0.23
C GLY A 210 23.08 -18.61 1.10
N ILE A 211 22.48 -19.54 1.84
CA ILE A 211 21.95 -19.28 3.18
C ILE A 211 23.06 -18.84 4.13
N HIS A 212 24.21 -19.53 4.12
CA HIS A 212 25.35 -19.16 4.97
C HIS A 212 25.94 -17.80 4.58
N VAL A 213 25.99 -17.47 3.29
CA VAL A 213 26.44 -16.15 2.81
C VAL A 213 25.51 -15.05 3.33
N VAL A 214 24.19 -15.20 3.14
CA VAL A 214 23.19 -14.24 3.63
C VAL A 214 23.27 -14.10 5.15
N PHE A 215 23.35 -15.21 5.88
CA PHE A 215 23.47 -15.20 7.33
C PHE A 215 24.73 -14.49 7.82
N SER A 216 25.87 -14.72 7.15
CA SER A 216 27.15 -14.07 7.47
C SER A 216 27.10 -12.57 7.22
N ILE A 217 26.49 -12.14 6.11
CA ILE A 217 26.24 -10.73 5.79
C ILE A 217 25.37 -10.08 6.88
N LEU A 218 24.26 -10.72 7.25
CA LEU A 218 23.36 -10.21 8.27
C LEU A 218 24.04 -10.07 9.63
N LYS A 219 24.93 -11.01 9.98
CA LYS A 219 25.69 -10.97 11.23
C LYS A 219 26.69 -9.83 11.22
N ALA A 220 27.42 -9.65 10.12
CA ALA A 220 28.31 -8.52 9.91
C ALA A 220 27.57 -7.16 9.95
N LEU A 221 26.32 -7.11 9.48
CA LEU A 221 25.48 -5.91 9.60
C LEU A 221 25.07 -5.65 11.06
N GLN A 222 24.68 -6.69 11.80
CA GLN A 222 24.34 -6.56 13.22
C GLN A 222 25.53 -6.09 14.05
N ASP A 223 26.72 -6.61 13.78
CA ASP A 223 27.92 -6.24 14.53
C ASP A 223 28.35 -4.80 14.21
N ALA A 224 28.28 -4.36 12.95
CA ALA A 224 28.50 -2.96 12.57
C ALA A 224 27.54 -1.99 13.28
N GLU A 225 26.26 -2.36 13.42
CA GLU A 225 25.29 -1.56 14.19
C GLU A 225 25.63 -1.48 15.69
N ARG A 226 26.29 -2.49 16.23
CA ARG A 226 26.70 -2.52 17.65
C ARG A 226 27.97 -1.72 17.90
N THR A 227 28.92 -1.78 16.98
CA THR A 227 30.20 -1.08 17.11
C THR A 227 30.12 0.38 16.69
N GLY A 228 28.99 0.82 16.11
CA GLY A 228 28.80 2.21 15.66
C GLY A 228 29.73 2.59 14.50
N THR A 229 30.41 1.62 13.90
CA THR A 229 31.34 1.82 12.79
C THR A 229 30.51 1.95 11.50
N MET A 230 30.06 3.16 11.23
CA MET A 230 29.47 3.53 9.95
C MET A 230 30.60 3.86 8.98
N GLU A 231 30.97 2.90 8.13
CA GLU A 231 31.61 3.18 6.83
C GLU A 231 30.54 3.22 5.73
#